data_AF-A0A924YGP9-F1
#
_entry.id   AF-A0A924YGP9-F1
#
_cell.length_a   1.000
_cell.length_b   1.000
_cell.length_c   1.000
_cell.angle_alpha   90.00
_cell.angle_beta   90.00
_cell.angle_gamma   90.00
#
_symmetry.space_group_name_H-M   'P 1'
#
loop_
_entity.id
_entity.type
_entity.pdbx_description
1 polymer ?
#
loop_
_entity_poly.entity_id
_entity_poly.type
_entity_poly.pdbx_seq_one_letter_code
_entity_poly.pdbx_strand_id
1 'polypeptide(L)'
;MKDRRPLIDGLKPPTVDPKIEKDFVFQAKPPGPLETPAPNHSGSAVARSPISTRIRTDFASALKRTSLERQLNGIEPSTLQDILEEAIEPWLKANGCLP
;
A
#
# COMPACT_ATOMS: atom_id res chain seq x y z
N MET A 1 -17.37 -24.25 26.12
CA MET A 1 -18.14 -23.01 25.82
C MET A 1 -18.46 -22.27 27.14
N LYS A 2 -17.45 -21.82 27.89
CA LYS A 2 -17.64 -21.44 29.30
C LYS A 2 -17.45 -19.95 29.61
N ASP A 3 -17.47 -19.07 28.60
CA ASP A 3 -17.18 -17.63 28.80
C ASP A 3 -18.05 -16.71 27.92
N ARG A 4 -19.37 -16.93 27.89
CA ARG A 4 -20.29 -15.93 27.32
C ARG A 4 -20.67 -14.96 28.43
N ARG A 5 -20.08 -13.76 28.40
CA ARG A 5 -20.46 -12.66 29.31
C ARG A 5 -21.90 -12.24 29.01
N PRO A 6 -22.72 -11.94 30.03
CA PRO A 6 -24.08 -11.48 29.81
C PRO A 6 -24.08 -10.12 29.10
N LEU A 7 -25.04 -9.89 28.20
CA LEU A 7 -25.14 -8.67 27.37
C LEU A 7 -25.13 -7.38 28.21
N ILE A 8 -25.68 -7.45 29.42
CA ILE A 8 -25.69 -6.34 30.39
C ILE A 8 -24.29 -5.93 30.87
N ASP A 9 -23.31 -6.83 30.86
CA ASP A 9 -21.93 -6.49 31.23
C ASP A 9 -21.15 -5.87 30.07
N GLY A 10 -21.57 -6.10 28.83
CA GLY A 10 -21.00 -5.43 27.66
C GLY A 10 -21.51 -4.01 27.42
N LEU A 11 -22.64 -3.63 28.05
CA LEU A 11 -23.25 -2.30 27.91
C LEU A 11 -22.70 -1.26 28.89
N LYS A 12 -21.88 -1.67 29.87
CA LYS A 12 -21.23 -0.74 30.80
C LYS A 12 -20.09 -0.05 30.05
N PRO A 13 -20.15 1.28 29.83
CA PRO A 13 -19.03 1.97 29.21
C PRO A 13 -17.81 1.78 30.11
N PRO A 14 -16.66 1.35 29.57
CA PRO A 14 -15.44 1.30 30.36
C PRO A 14 -15.12 2.71 30.84
N THR A 15 -14.74 2.85 32.11
CA THR A 15 -14.23 4.12 32.66
C THR A 15 -12.86 4.38 32.04
N VAL A 16 -12.84 4.88 30.80
CA VAL A 16 -11.62 5.27 30.10
C VAL A 16 -11.37 6.75 30.38
N ASP A 17 -10.13 7.09 30.68
CA ASP A 17 -9.71 8.48 30.86
C ASP A 17 -9.87 9.24 29.52
N PRO A 18 -10.65 10.35 29.47
CA PRO A 18 -10.88 11.13 28.25
C PRO A 18 -9.60 11.62 27.57
N LYS A 19 -8.49 11.71 28.32
CA LYS A 19 -7.19 12.11 27.77
C LYS A 19 -6.60 11.01 26.88
N ILE A 20 -6.71 9.75 27.30
CA ILE A 20 -6.22 8.59 26.54
C ILE A 20 -7.02 8.43 25.24
N GLU A 21 -8.34 8.64 25.28
CA GLU A 21 -9.18 8.60 24.08
C GLU A 21 -8.79 9.68 23.08
N LYS A 22 -8.54 10.92 23.55
CA LYS A 22 -8.08 12.01 22.68
C LYS A 22 -6.71 11.69 22.07
N ASP A 23 -5.76 11.20 22.86
CA ASP A 23 -4.42 10.88 22.36
C ASP A 23 -4.46 9.75 21.30
N PHE A 24 -5.35 8.77 21.47
CA PHE A 24 -5.60 7.71 20.49
C PHE A 24 -6.29 8.22 19.21
N VAL A 25 -7.36 9.00 19.35
CA VAL A 25 -8.16 9.52 18.21
C VAL A 25 -7.37 10.51 17.38
N PHE A 26 -6.60 11.39 18.03
CA PHE A 26 -5.84 12.44 17.36
C PHE A 26 -4.38 12.04 17.08
N GLN A 27 -3.98 10.79 17.37
CA GLN A 27 -2.63 10.27 17.16
C GLN A 27 -1.54 11.25 17.61
N ALA A 28 -1.65 11.76 18.84
CA ALA A 28 -0.56 12.52 19.43
C ALA A 28 0.60 11.55 19.71
N LYS A 29 1.44 11.29 18.70
CA LYS A 29 2.59 10.39 18.74
C LYS A 29 3.63 10.94 19.74
N PRO A 30 3.87 10.31 20.92
CA PRO A 30 5.10 10.59 21.65
C PRO A 30 6.29 10.05 20.83
N PRO A 31 7.50 10.64 20.96
CA PRO A 31 8.67 10.20 20.21
C PRO A 31 9.12 8.82 20.73
N GLY A 32 8.58 7.77 20.14
CA GLY A 32 8.99 6.38 20.37
C GLY A 32 10.24 6.02 19.56
N PRO A 33 11.10 5.11 20.05
CA PRO A 33 12.37 4.78 19.40
C PRO A 33 12.19 4.04 18.07
N LEU A 34 12.77 4.62 17.02
CA LEU A 34 13.24 4.01 15.76
C LEU A 34 12.39 2.85 15.21
N GLU A 35 11.28 3.20 14.56
CA GLU A 35 10.72 2.35 13.50
C GLU A 35 11.79 2.19 12.41
N THR A 36 12.22 0.95 12.17
CA THR A 36 13.13 0.61 11.08
C THR A 36 12.52 1.15 9.79
N PRO A 37 13.22 2.02 9.03
CA PRO A 37 12.65 2.55 7.81
C PRO A 37 12.45 1.38 6.85
N ALA A 38 11.20 1.15 6.43
CA ALA A 38 10.93 0.46 5.18
C ALA A 38 11.81 1.11 4.10
N PRO A 39 12.38 0.35 3.15
CA PRO A 39 13.31 0.87 2.16
C PRO A 39 12.67 2.09 1.49
N ASN A 40 13.21 3.27 1.82
CA ASN A 40 12.84 4.52 1.20
C ASN A 40 13.36 4.43 -0.23
N HIS A 41 12.48 4.13 -1.17
CA HIS A 41 12.78 4.28 -2.60
C HIS A 41 12.94 5.78 -2.88
N SER A 42 14.14 6.30 -2.64
CA SER A 42 14.53 7.68 -2.96
C SER A 42 14.77 7.80 -4.46
N GLY A 43 13.71 7.60 -5.24
CA GLY A 43 13.64 8.12 -6.60
C GLY A 43 13.19 9.58 -6.52
N SER A 44 13.76 10.45 -7.36
CA SER A 44 13.18 11.78 -7.64
C SER A 44 11.66 11.62 -7.79
N ALA A 45 10.87 12.43 -7.08
CA ALA A 45 9.42 12.27 -7.07
C ALA A 45 8.86 12.59 -8.47
N VAL A 46 8.81 11.57 -9.32
CA VAL A 46 8.24 11.66 -10.67
C VAL A 46 6.76 11.95 -10.51
N ALA A 47 6.29 13.04 -11.11
CA ALA A 47 4.88 13.37 -11.14
C ALA A 47 4.12 12.29 -11.93
N ARG A 48 3.19 11.60 -11.26
CA ARG A 48 2.43 10.48 -11.82
C ARG A 48 0.98 10.93 -12.07
N SER A 49 0.48 10.68 -13.27
CA SER A 49 -0.93 10.94 -13.63
C SER A 49 -1.71 9.64 -13.72
N PRO A 50 -2.96 9.56 -13.21
CA PRO A 50 -3.77 8.36 -13.34
C PRO A 50 -4.15 8.12 -14.81
N ILE A 51 -3.99 6.87 -15.27
CA ILE A 51 -4.46 6.42 -16.58
C ILE A 51 -5.53 5.34 -16.40
N SER A 52 -6.68 5.50 -17.04
CA SER A 52 -7.79 4.54 -16.97
C SER A 52 -8.06 3.93 -18.34
N THR A 53 -7.78 2.64 -18.50
CA THR A 53 -8.03 1.87 -19.74
C THR A 53 -8.39 0.42 -19.40
N ARG A 54 -9.23 -0.21 -20.21
CA ARG A 54 -9.53 -1.66 -20.10
C ARG A 54 -8.48 -2.47 -20.86
N ILE A 55 -8.03 -3.57 -20.27
CA ILE A 55 -7.10 -4.53 -20.89
C ILE A 55 -7.70 -5.93 -20.89
N ARG A 56 -7.09 -6.85 -21.65
CA ARG A 56 -7.50 -8.25 -21.64
C ARG A 56 -7.34 -8.86 -20.24
N THR A 57 -8.26 -9.75 -19.88
CA THR A 57 -8.31 -10.36 -18.55
C THR A 57 -7.09 -11.23 -18.26
N ASP A 58 -6.60 -11.97 -19.25
CA ASP A 58 -5.40 -12.79 -19.13
C ASP A 58 -4.15 -11.95 -18.84
N PHE A 59 -4.03 -10.79 -19.48
CA PHE A 59 -2.93 -9.85 -19.22
C PHE A 59 -3.00 -9.28 -17.80
N ALA A 60 -4.20 -8.89 -17.34
CA ALA A 60 -4.38 -8.37 -15.99
C ALA A 60 -4.02 -9.42 -14.93
N SER A 61 -4.44 -10.68 -15.13
CA SER A 61 -4.12 -11.79 -14.22
C SER A 61 -2.63 -12.13 -14.23
N ALA A 62 -2.01 -12.20 -15.40
CA ALA A 62 -0.58 -12.48 -15.54
C ALA A 62 0.26 -11.37 -14.87
N LEU A 63 -0.05 -10.10 -15.15
CA LEU A 63 0.69 -8.96 -14.61
C LEU A 63 0.65 -8.93 -13.07
N LYS A 64 -0.51 -9.15 -12.46
CA LYS A 64 -0.65 -9.24 -11.00
C LYS A 64 0.15 -10.39 -10.41
N ARG A 65 0.12 -11.56 -11.05
CA ARG A 65 0.90 -12.72 -10.60
C ARG A 65 2.40 -12.42 -10.66
N THR A 66 2.89 -11.91 -11.80
CA THR A 66 4.30 -11.59 -12.00
C THR A 66 4.77 -10.53 -11.00
N SER A 67 3.97 -9.49 -10.74
CA SER A 67 4.28 -8.47 -9.72
C SER A 67 4.47 -9.11 -8.34
N LEU A 68 3.54 -9.97 -7.92
CA LEU A 68 3.65 -10.67 -6.63
C LEU A 68 4.86 -11.60 -6.57
N GLU A 69 5.09 -12.41 -7.61
CA GLU A 69 6.23 -13.32 -7.69
C GLU A 69 7.56 -12.56 -7.59
N ARG A 70 7.67 -11.41 -8.27
CA ARG A 70 8.85 -10.56 -8.21
C ARG A 70 9.06 -9.96 -6.83
N GLN A 71 8.00 -9.51 -6.16
CA GLN A 71 8.08 -9.03 -4.78
C GLN A 71 8.57 -10.12 -3.82
N LEU A 72 8.04 -11.34 -3.93
CA LEU A 72 8.45 -12.47 -3.10
C LEU A 72 9.91 -12.87 -3.33
N ASN A 73 10.41 -12.71 -4.55
CA ASN A 73 11.79 -13.02 -4.91
C ASN A 73 12.76 -11.83 -4.75
N GLY A 74 12.27 -10.65 -4.37
CA GLY A 74 13.09 -9.43 -4.26
C GLY A 74 13.67 -8.95 -5.60
N ILE A 75 12.96 -9.15 -6.71
CA ILE A 75 13.40 -8.78 -8.07
C ILE A 75 12.73 -7.46 -8.48
N GLU A 76 13.52 -6.46 -8.88
CA GLU A 76 13.01 -5.19 -9.41
C GLU A 76 13.08 -5.12 -10.95
N PRO A 77 12.09 -4.48 -11.62
CA PRO A 77 10.90 -3.84 -11.05
C PRO A 77 9.86 -4.84 -10.54
N SER A 78 9.29 -4.59 -9.37
CA SER A 78 8.33 -5.48 -8.71
C SER A 78 6.90 -4.94 -8.67
N THR A 79 6.70 -3.62 -8.74
CA THR A 79 5.36 -3.01 -8.68
C THR A 79 4.65 -3.05 -10.05
N LEU A 80 3.31 -3.10 -10.02
CA LEU A 80 2.51 -3.02 -11.25
C LEU A 80 2.82 -1.77 -12.07
N GLN A 81 3.08 -0.66 -11.39
CA GLN A 81 3.40 0.60 -12.03
C GLN A 81 4.74 0.54 -12.75
N ASP A 82 5.79 0.11 -12.06
CA ASP A 82 7.15 0.11 -12.63
C ASP A 82 7.25 -0.91 -13.78
N ILE A 83 6.60 -2.08 -13.63
CA ILE A 83 6.52 -3.07 -14.71
C ILE A 83 5.76 -2.51 -15.92
N LEU A 84 4.69 -1.74 -15.68
CA LEU A 84 3.93 -1.13 -16.77
C LEU A 84 4.74 -0.05 -17.48
N GLU A 85 5.42 0.82 -16.72
CA GLU A 85 6.30 1.86 -17.27
C GLU A 85 7.45 1.27 -18.10
N GLU A 86 8.14 0.23 -17.59
CA GLU A 86 9.20 -0.48 -18.31
C GLU A 86 8.70 -1.11 -19.62
N ALA A 87 7.46 -1.60 -19.64
CA ALA A 87 6.88 -2.21 -20.83
C ALA A 87 6.40 -1.19 -21.88
N ILE A 88 5.86 -0.04 -21.47
CA ILE A 88 5.31 0.97 -22.38
C ILE A 88 6.37 1.95 -22.91
N GLU A 89 7.43 2.22 -22.14
CA GLU A 89 8.46 3.18 -22.50
C GLU A 89 9.11 2.86 -23.86
N PRO A 90 9.54 1.62 -24.18
CA PRO A 90 10.12 1.30 -25.48
C PRO A 90 9.16 1.54 -26.64
N TRP A 91 7.87 1.23 -26.44
CA TRP A 91 6.84 1.47 -27.46
C TRP A 91 6.65 2.96 -27.72
N LEU A 92 6.62 3.78 -26.67
CA LEU A 92 6.48 5.24 -26.80
C LEU A 92 7.69 5.87 -27.50
N LYS A 93 8.91 5.45 -27.13
CA LYS A 93 10.16 5.91 -27.78
C LYS A 93 10.20 5.53 -29.25
N ALA A 94 9.87 4.28 -29.58
CA ALA A 94 9.86 3.81 -30.97
C ALA A 94 8.86 4.56 -31.86
N ASN A 95 7.79 5.11 -31.28
CA ASN A 95 6.79 5.91 -31.99
C ASN A 95 7.04 7.44 -31.88
N GLY A 96 8.18 7.87 -31.33
CA GLY A 96 8.52 9.28 -31.18
C GLY A 96 7.59 10.07 -30.24
N CYS A 97 6.83 9.37 -29.39
CA CYS A 97 5.92 9.98 -28.42
C CYS A 97 6.62 10.39 -27.12
N LEU A 98 7.85 9.91 -26.91
CA LEU A 98 8.71 10.23 -25.78
C LEU A 98 10.14 10.40 -26.32
N PRO A 99 10.89 11.46 -25.92
CA PRO A 99 12.27 11.66 -26.32
C PRO A 99 13.24 10.56 -25.84
#